data_AF-A0A3Q1EPS0-F1
#
_entry.id   AF-A0A3Q1EPS0-F1
#
_cell.length_a   1.000
_cell.length_b   1.000
_cell.length_c   1.000
_cell.angle_alpha   90.00
_cell.angle_beta   90.00
_cell.angle_gamma   90.00
#
_symmetry.space_group_name_H-M   'P 1'
#
loop_
_entity.id
_entity.type
_entity.pdbx_description
1 polymer ?
#
loop_
_entity_poly.entity_id
_entity_poly.type
_entity_poly.pdbx_seq_one_letter_code
_entity_poly.pdbx_strand_id
1 'polypeptide(L)'
;IQRLGNVVPMGFPKMASKDSTLGGYFIPKVKKYQPDSPRDKCQANEWATPDAFNPDHQGSHAERSINNRLLCKRVCIGERLARMELFLFFTSLLQHFTLTPVPGETKHRNQHDLHICFQTR
;
A
#
# COMPACT_ATOMS: atom_id res chain seq x y z
N ILE A 1 0.74 5.85 -5.49
CA ILE A 1 1.92 4.94 -5.46
C ILE A 1 1.75 3.87 -4.38
N GLN A 2 1.57 4.26 -3.10
CA GLN A 2 1.43 3.33 -1.96
C GLN A 2 0.38 2.22 -2.16
N ARG A 3 -0.79 2.52 -2.76
CA ARG A 3 -1.84 1.53 -3.08
C ARG A 3 -1.35 0.41 -3.99
N LEU A 4 -0.77 0.78 -5.14
CA LEU A 4 -0.33 -0.17 -6.16
C LEU A 4 0.90 -0.95 -5.69
N GLY A 5 1.82 -0.30 -4.95
CA GLY A 5 3.00 -0.96 -4.40
C GLY A 5 2.67 -2.03 -3.37
N ASN A 6 1.60 -1.84 -2.57
CA ASN A 6 1.12 -2.77 -1.54
C ASN A 6 2.25 -3.53 -0.82
N VAL A 7 3.17 -2.76 -0.22
CA VAL A 7 4.46 -3.24 0.31
C VAL A 7 4.33 -4.20 1.51
N VAL A 8 3.17 -4.20 2.19
CA VAL A 8 2.86 -5.14 3.27
C VAL A 8 1.52 -5.83 2.97
N PRO A 9 1.47 -6.76 2.01
CA PRO A 9 0.22 -7.27 1.45
C PRO A 9 -0.60 -8.08 2.46
N MET A 10 0.05 -8.82 3.35
CA MET A 10 -0.62 -9.62 4.39
C MET A 10 -0.83 -8.86 5.70
N GLY A 11 -0.36 -7.60 5.80
CA GLY A 11 -0.34 -6.88 7.07
C GLY A 11 0.45 -7.60 8.17
N PHE A 12 0.18 -7.23 9.43
CA PHE A 12 0.80 -7.86 10.59
C PHE A 12 -0.14 -8.88 11.24
N PRO A 13 0.38 -10.03 11.73
CA PRO A 13 -0.41 -10.99 12.47
C PRO A 13 -1.13 -10.33 13.65
N LYS A 14 -2.41 -10.65 13.82
CA LYS A 14 -3.22 -10.24 14.96
C LYS A 14 -3.47 -11.43 15.86
N MET A 15 -3.74 -11.18 17.14
CA MET A 15 -4.12 -12.23 18.10
C MET A 15 -5.34 -11.76 18.89
N ALA A 16 -6.31 -12.65 19.04
CA ALA A 16 -7.49 -12.38 19.84
C ALA A 16 -7.13 -12.33 21.34
N SER A 17 -7.44 -11.21 21.98
CA SER A 17 -7.22 -11.02 23.43
C SER A 17 -8.24 -11.77 24.28
N LYS A 18 -9.42 -12.04 23.72
CA LYS A 18 -10.52 -12.83 24.28
C LYS A 18 -11.25 -13.57 23.18
N ASP A 19 -12.00 -14.59 23.55
CA ASP A 19 -12.89 -15.30 22.63
C ASP A 19 -13.85 -14.31 21.98
N SER A 20 -13.88 -14.32 20.65
CA SER A 20 -14.65 -13.34 19.87
C SER A 20 -15.21 -13.98 18.62
N THR A 21 -16.32 -13.44 18.12
CA THR A 21 -16.89 -13.87 16.85
C THR A 21 -16.66 -12.76 15.82
N LEU A 22 -16.09 -13.10 14.68
CA LEU A 22 -15.83 -12.16 13.59
C LEU A 22 -16.38 -12.76 12.28
N GLY A 23 -17.28 -12.04 11.62
CA GLY A 23 -17.85 -12.48 10.34
C GLY A 23 -18.56 -13.84 10.40
N GLY A 24 -19.16 -14.18 11.55
CA GLY A 24 -19.81 -15.48 11.79
C GLY A 24 -18.88 -16.60 12.26
N TYR A 25 -17.56 -16.37 12.33
CA TYR A 25 -16.58 -17.37 12.78
C TYR A 25 -16.14 -17.14 14.22
N PHE A 26 -16.10 -18.21 15.02
CA PHE A 26 -15.57 -18.18 16.38
C PHE A 26 -14.03 -18.18 16.38
N ILE A 27 -13.44 -17.18 17.03
CA ILE A 27 -12.00 -16.99 17.18
C ILE A 27 -11.63 -17.14 18.66
N PRO A 28 -10.98 -18.24 19.05
CA PRO A 28 -10.56 -18.43 20.44
C PRO A 28 -9.39 -17.51 20.80
N LYS A 29 -9.34 -17.12 22.08
CA LYS A 29 -8.21 -16.47 22.72
C LYS A 29 -6.95 -17.28 22.43
N VAL A 30 -5.84 -16.62 22.13
CA VAL A 30 -4.54 -17.18 21.69
C VAL A 30 -4.40 -17.59 20.23
N LYS A 31 -5.48 -17.62 19.43
CA LYS A 31 -5.34 -17.88 17.99
C LYS A 31 -4.74 -16.66 17.28
N LYS A 32 -3.60 -16.86 16.61
CA LYS A 32 -3.04 -15.87 15.68
C LYS A 32 -3.86 -15.91 14.38
N TYR A 33 -4.30 -14.75 13.93
CA TYR A 33 -4.98 -14.55 12.67
C TYR A 33 -4.10 -13.68 11.78
N GLN A 34 -3.70 -14.21 10.64
CA GLN A 34 -3.07 -13.44 9.57
C GLN A 34 -4.17 -12.96 8.63
N PRO A 35 -4.24 -11.66 8.31
CA PRO A 35 -5.10 -11.18 7.23
C PRO A 35 -4.67 -11.80 5.90
N ASP A 36 -5.61 -12.38 5.17
CA ASP A 36 -5.38 -12.76 3.77
C ASP A 36 -5.14 -11.50 2.94
N SER A 37 -4.27 -11.62 1.93
CA SER A 37 -3.93 -10.50 1.04
C SER A 37 -5.21 -9.98 0.37
N PRO A 38 -5.56 -8.68 0.51
CA PRO A 38 -6.78 -8.13 -0.06
C PRO A 38 -6.70 -7.90 -1.58
N ARG A 39 -5.62 -8.34 -2.25
CA ARG A 39 -5.30 -8.01 -3.66
C ARG A 39 -6.49 -8.22 -4.60
N ASP A 40 -7.25 -9.30 -4.43
CA ASP A 40 -8.24 -9.67 -5.45
C ASP A 40 -9.68 -9.32 -5.07
N LYS A 41 -10.04 -9.37 -3.78
CA LYS A 41 -11.47 -9.33 -3.37
C LYS A 41 -12.01 -7.94 -3.02
N CYS A 42 -11.19 -7.06 -2.44
CA CYS A 42 -11.62 -5.71 -2.09
C CYS A 42 -11.31 -4.69 -3.18
N GLN A 43 -10.30 -4.94 -4.02
CA GLN A 43 -9.85 -3.92 -4.98
C GLN A 43 -10.74 -3.81 -6.22
N ALA A 44 -11.30 -4.91 -6.73
CA ALA A 44 -12.06 -4.91 -7.99
C ALA A 44 -13.40 -4.14 -7.89
N ASN A 45 -14.07 -4.21 -6.74
CA ASN A 45 -15.39 -3.58 -6.57
C ASN A 45 -15.30 -2.12 -6.09
N GLU A 46 -14.14 -1.68 -5.60
CA GLU A 46 -13.96 -0.35 -5.01
C GLU A 46 -13.22 0.63 -5.91
N TRP A 47 -12.49 0.17 -6.92
CA TRP A 47 -11.61 1.01 -7.75
C TRP A 47 -11.90 0.82 -9.24
N ALA A 48 -12.04 1.91 -9.99
CA ALA A 48 -12.31 1.85 -11.43
C ALA A 48 -11.18 1.15 -12.22
N THR A 49 -9.92 1.41 -11.85
CA THR A 49 -8.73 0.75 -12.42
C THR A 49 -7.85 0.17 -11.30
N PRO A 50 -8.13 -1.07 -10.82
CA PRO A 50 -7.45 -1.63 -9.65
C PRO A 50 -5.98 -1.96 -9.93
N ASP A 51 -5.66 -2.52 -11.09
CA ASP A 51 -4.30 -2.96 -11.43
C ASP A 51 -3.42 -1.86 -12.04
N ALA A 52 -4.01 -0.72 -12.38
CA ALA A 52 -3.30 0.40 -12.99
C ALA A 52 -2.91 1.47 -11.97
N PHE A 53 -1.78 2.12 -12.21
CA PHE A 53 -1.44 3.36 -11.53
C PHE A 53 -2.34 4.48 -12.07
N ASN A 54 -3.28 4.95 -11.25
CA ASN A 54 -4.16 6.06 -11.56
C ASN A 54 -4.04 7.13 -10.43
N PRO A 55 -3.54 8.35 -10.72
CA PRO A 55 -3.39 9.40 -9.71
C PRO A 55 -4.74 9.97 -9.22
N ASP A 56 -5.81 9.92 -10.03
CA ASP A 56 -7.12 10.49 -9.68
C ASP A 56 -7.80 9.76 -8.51
N HIS A 57 -7.39 8.52 -8.26
CA HIS A 57 -7.82 7.70 -7.12
C HIS A 57 -7.42 8.28 -5.75
N GLN A 58 -6.59 9.32 -5.68
CA GLN A 58 -6.20 9.95 -4.41
C GLN A 58 -7.29 10.86 -3.82
N GLY A 59 -8.14 11.47 -4.65
CA GLY A 59 -9.10 12.51 -4.21
C GLY A 59 -10.40 11.96 -3.62
N SER A 60 -11.03 10.97 -4.27
CA SER A 60 -12.39 10.52 -3.94
C SER A 60 -12.47 9.47 -2.81
N HIS A 61 -11.39 8.73 -2.55
CA HIS A 61 -11.37 7.64 -1.55
C HIS A 61 -10.53 7.95 -0.30
N ALA A 62 -9.91 9.12 -0.23
CA ALA A 62 -9.17 9.56 0.96
C ALA A 62 -10.07 9.59 2.21
N GLU A 63 -11.34 10.01 2.07
CA GLU A 63 -12.31 10.04 3.17
C GLU A 63 -12.62 8.65 3.74
N ARG A 64 -12.69 7.61 2.91
CA ARG A 64 -13.03 6.25 3.36
C ARG A 64 -11.85 5.54 4.03
N SER A 65 -10.62 5.82 3.58
CA SER A 65 -9.37 5.37 4.22
C SER A 65 -9.26 5.90 5.65
N ILE A 66 -9.69 7.14 5.90
CA ILE A 66 -9.69 7.76 7.24
C ILE A 66 -10.65 7.01 8.18
N ASN A 67 -11.84 6.62 7.70
CA ASN A 67 -12.83 5.91 8.50
C ASN A 67 -12.37 4.51 8.95
N ASN A 68 -11.61 3.79 8.10
CA ASN A 68 -11.05 2.48 8.47
C ASN A 68 -9.87 2.59 9.46
N ARG A 69 -9.12 3.69 9.44
CA ARG A 69 -8.01 3.93 10.38
C ARG A 69 -8.51 4.16 11.81
N LEU A 70 -9.65 4.85 11.95
CA LEU A 70 -10.28 5.10 13.24
C LEU A 70 -10.80 3.81 13.91
N LEU A 71 -11.07 2.75 13.15
CA LEU A 71 -11.52 1.46 13.68
C LEU A 71 -10.39 0.58 14.24
N CYS A 72 -9.12 0.91 13.99
CA CYS A 72 -7.99 0.04 14.33
C CYS A 72 -7.07 0.68 15.38
N LYS A 73 -7.11 0.17 16.62
CA LYS A 73 -6.20 0.58 17.71
C LYS A 73 -4.70 0.37 17.43
N ARG A 74 -4.36 -0.38 16.36
CA ARG A 74 -2.98 -0.68 15.93
C ARG A 74 -2.68 -0.08 14.54
N VAL A 75 -3.17 1.13 14.26
CA VAL A 75 -2.73 1.88 13.08
C VAL A 75 -1.23 2.19 13.19
N CYS A 76 -0.54 2.30 12.05
CA CYS A 76 0.89 2.58 12.03
C CYS A 76 1.18 3.94 12.66
N ILE A 77 1.88 3.96 13.81
CA ILE A 77 2.28 5.20 14.48
C ILE A 77 3.22 6.04 13.60
N GLY A 78 4.01 5.38 12.76
CA GLY A 78 4.91 6.01 11.79
C GLY A 78 4.21 6.57 10.56
N GLU A 79 2.88 6.48 10.44
CA GLU A 79 2.18 6.94 9.25
C GLU A 79 2.46 8.41 8.90
N ARG A 80 2.39 9.30 9.89
CA ARG A 80 2.62 10.73 9.66
C ARG A 80 4.05 11.00 9.19
N LEU A 81 5.01 10.30 9.78
CA LEU A 81 6.42 10.39 9.43
C LEU A 81 6.64 9.86 8.01
N ALA A 82 6.15 8.65 7.71
CA ALA A 82 6.27 8.03 6.39
C ALA A 82 5.63 8.87 5.28
N ARG A 83 4.52 9.58 5.56
CA ARG A 83 3.90 10.50 4.59
C ARG A 83 4.81 11.69 4.30
N MET A 84 5.43 12.26 5.33
CA MET A 84 6.35 13.39 5.18
C MET A 84 7.62 12.96 4.44
N GLU A 85 8.24 11.86 4.86
CA GLU A 85 9.43 11.31 4.21
C GLU A 85 9.15 10.98 2.75
N LEU A 86 8.05 10.25 2.45
CA LEU A 86 7.72 9.90 1.08
C LEU A 86 7.50 11.15 0.22
N PHE A 87 6.84 12.18 0.76
CA PHE A 87 6.67 13.44 0.04
C PHE A 87 8.01 14.09 -0.26
N LEU A 88 8.84 14.32 0.77
CA LEU A 88 10.12 15.01 0.63
C LEU A 88 11.08 14.26 -0.30
N PHE A 89 11.28 12.96 -0.10
CA PHE A 89 12.18 12.19 -0.96
C PHE A 89 11.67 12.15 -2.40
N PHE A 90 10.38 11.92 -2.61
CA PHE A 90 9.82 11.83 -3.95
C PHE A 90 9.89 13.17 -4.69
N THR A 91 9.52 14.27 -4.03
CA THR A 91 9.59 15.60 -4.65
C THR A 91 11.03 16.01 -4.92
N SER A 92 11.96 15.79 -3.98
CA SER A 92 13.36 16.12 -4.19
C SER A 92 13.96 15.34 -5.36
N LEU A 93 13.65 14.05 -5.48
CA LEU A 93 14.12 13.25 -6.63
C LEU A 93 13.59 13.81 -7.96
N LEU A 94 12.31 14.18 -8.03
CA LEU A 94 11.71 14.74 -9.25
C LEU A 94 12.13 16.18 -9.55
N GLN A 95 12.55 16.94 -8.54
CA GLN A 95 13.03 18.31 -8.69
C GLN A 95 14.46 18.34 -9.24
N HIS A 96 15.33 17.45 -8.74
CA HIS A 96 16.75 17.45 -9.10
C HIS A 96 17.09 16.53 -10.28
N PHE A 97 16.30 15.48 -10.51
CA PHE A 97 16.60 14.47 -11.51
C PHE A 97 15.46 14.24 -12.50
N THR A 98 15.83 13.93 -13.74
CA THR A 98 14.94 13.36 -14.74
C THR A 98 15.10 11.84 -14.72
N LEU A 99 14.02 11.13 -14.40
CA LEU A 99 14.00 9.67 -14.33
C LEU A 99 13.65 9.10 -15.70
N THR A 100 14.56 8.32 -16.29
CA THR A 100 14.34 7.64 -17.56
C THR A 100 14.64 6.14 -17.45
N PRO A 101 13.95 5.28 -18.23
CA PRO A 101 14.34 3.89 -18.34
C PRO A 101 15.72 3.79 -19.00
N VAL A 102 16.49 2.76 -18.65
CA VAL A 102 17.76 2.49 -19.32
C VAL A 102 17.51 2.22 -20.81
N PRO A 103 18.23 2.89 -21.73
CA PRO A 103 18.11 2.63 -23.15
C PRO A 103 18.38 1.15 -23.47
N GLY A 104 17.42 0.48 -24.10
CA GLY A 104 17.54 -0.92 -24.49
C GLY A 104 16.97 -1.94 -23.50
N GLU A 105 16.58 -1.53 -22.29
CA GLU A 105 15.85 -2.40 -21.37
C GLU A 105 14.35 -2.35 -21.66
N THR A 106 13.76 -3.51 -22.00
CA THR A 106 12.30 -3.66 -22.07
C THR A 106 11.77 -4.02 -20.69
N LYS A 107 10.65 -3.40 -20.28
CA LYS A 107 10.00 -3.68 -18.99
C LYS A 107 9.56 -5.14 -18.92
N HIS A 108 10.39 -6.02 -18.40
CA HIS A 108 9.98 -7.38 -18.08
C HIS A 108 9.12 -7.35 -16.81
N ARG A 109 7.85 -7.76 -16.94
CA ARG A 109 6.84 -7.81 -15.86
C ARG A 109 7.29 -8.61 -14.61
N ASN A 110 8.33 -9.43 -14.74
CA ASN A 110 8.83 -10.35 -13.73
C ASN A 110 10.32 -10.12 -13.36
N GLN A 111 10.93 -9.01 -13.81
CA GLN A 111 12.31 -8.67 -13.42
C GLN A 111 12.28 -7.89 -12.09
N HIS A 112 12.95 -8.41 -11.06
CA HIS A 112 13.08 -7.71 -9.77
C HIS A 112 14.08 -6.55 -9.82
N ASP A 113 14.87 -6.46 -10.90
CA ASP A 113 15.79 -5.37 -11.16
C ASP A 113 15.18 -4.39 -12.17
N LEU A 114 14.75 -3.24 -11.65
CA LEU A 114 14.39 -2.08 -12.45
C LEU A 114 15.56 -1.09 -12.37
N HIS A 115 16.36 -1.01 -13.43
CA HIS A 115 17.39 0.02 -13.53
C HIS A 115 16.75 1.34 -13.99
N ILE A 116 17.03 2.41 -13.24
CA ILE A 116 16.54 3.76 -13.54
C ILE A 116 17.74 4.67 -13.72
N CYS A 117 17.81 5.38 -14.85
CA CYS A 117 18.80 6.41 -15.07
C CYS A 117 18.37 7.71 -14.40
N PHE A 118 19.27 8.28 -13.59
CA PHE A 118 19.11 9.60 -13.00
C PHE A 118 19.96 10.59 -13.79
N GLN A 119 19.31 11.48 -14.54
CA GLN A 119 20.00 12.58 -15.19
C GLN A 119 19.76 13.84 -14.35
N THR A 120 20.83 14.47 -13.88
CA THR A 120 20.75 15.81 -13.29
C THR A 120 20.27 16.78 -14.37
N ARG A 121 19.38 17.70 -13.98
CA ARG A 121 19.09 18.85 -14.84
C ARG A 121 20.28 19.80 -14.90
#